data_AF-A0A7C1YWC9-F1
#
_entry.id   AF-A0A7C1YWC9-F1
#
_cell.length_a   1.000
_cell.length_b   1.000
_cell.length_c   1.000
_cell.angle_alpha   90.00
_cell.angle_beta   90.00
_cell.angle_gamma   90.00
#
_symmetry.space_group_name_H-M   'P 1'
#
loop_
_entity.id
_entity.type
_entity.pdbx_description
1 polymer ?
#
loop_
_entity_poly.entity_id
_entity_poly.type
_entity_poly.pdbx_seq_one_letter_code
_entity_poly.pdbx_strand_id
1 'polypeptide(L)'
;MSFNELLTLVSDTANGQDNLDKAAIGFSNYGFVFKDEKKTKESYVITSYSSKFADVGSYHGITEKALKLDEINILDELVRYDEKYDCLFAGSLKTLLPSLEFGGDEILFYVWVFVKTPEGKQFPMTFYFGPSGTSLGGLGMKEYKDYFPKVFTQIINWSPFDFSKDGIEGLIEALEYALKKTPVSDFYAVYKHDFGNALMDVREGNPFIKEIGREYDETDIKFYLEEVEYSKERFD
;
A
#
# COMPACT_ATOMS: atom_id res chain seq x y z
N MET A 1 -14.13 4.06 15.03
CA MET A 1 -15.12 3.73 13.98
C MET A 1 -15.97 2.56 14.46
N SER A 2 -17.28 2.59 14.19
CA SER A 2 -18.17 1.44 14.50
C SER A 2 -18.15 0.38 13.39
N PHE A 3 -18.54 -0.86 13.67
CA PHE A 3 -18.64 -1.89 12.63
C PHE A 3 -19.64 -1.55 11.53
N ASN A 4 -20.79 -0.99 11.89
CA ASN A 4 -21.78 -0.54 10.91
C ASN A 4 -21.20 0.56 10.01
N GLU A 5 -20.47 1.50 10.60
CA GLU A 5 -19.79 2.54 9.84
C GLU A 5 -18.73 1.97 8.89
N LEU A 6 -17.93 0.99 9.32
CA LEU A 6 -16.97 0.30 8.45
C LEU A 6 -17.66 -0.39 7.26
N LEU A 7 -18.75 -1.12 7.52
CA LEU A 7 -19.52 -1.83 6.49
C LEU A 7 -20.20 -0.88 5.51
N THR A 8 -20.72 0.24 6.00
CA THR A 8 -21.27 1.32 5.17
C THR A 8 -20.18 1.90 4.29
N LEU A 9 -19.05 2.32 4.88
CA LEU A 9 -17.95 2.93 4.13
C LEU A 9 -17.42 2.01 3.03
N VAL A 10 -17.09 0.76 3.35
CA VAL A 10 -16.55 -0.17 2.34
C VAL A 10 -17.55 -0.46 1.23
N SER A 11 -18.86 -0.43 1.54
CA SER A 11 -19.92 -0.62 0.54
C SER A 11 -20.12 0.63 -0.32
N ASP A 12 -20.10 1.81 0.28
CA ASP A 12 -20.25 3.09 -0.42
C ASP A 12 -19.07 3.29 -1.40
N THR A 13 -17.85 3.01 -0.96
CA THR A 13 -16.66 3.08 -1.82
C THR A 13 -16.68 2.06 -2.95
N ALA A 14 -17.19 0.84 -2.69
CA ALA A 14 -17.41 -0.15 -3.74
C ALA A 14 -18.47 0.30 -4.77
N ASN A 15 -19.32 1.27 -4.42
CA ASN A 15 -20.26 1.91 -5.35
C ASN A 15 -19.73 3.23 -5.92
N GLY A 16 -18.43 3.50 -5.79
CA GLY A 16 -17.76 4.68 -6.34
C GLY A 16 -17.88 5.95 -5.48
N GLN A 17 -18.34 5.85 -4.23
CA GLN A 17 -18.42 6.97 -3.29
C GLN A 17 -17.22 6.97 -2.37
N ASP A 18 -16.10 7.51 -2.84
CA ASP A 18 -14.87 7.64 -2.06
C ASP A 18 -15.06 8.61 -0.88
N ASN A 19 -14.36 8.35 0.23
CA ASN A 19 -14.30 9.20 1.41
C ASN A 19 -12.85 9.25 1.94
N LEU A 20 -12.08 10.21 1.41
CA LEU A 20 -10.66 10.37 1.73
C LEU A 20 -10.43 10.70 3.21
N ASP A 21 -11.29 11.52 3.83
CA ASP A 21 -11.20 11.88 5.26
C ASP A 21 -11.28 10.67 6.19
N LYS A 22 -11.97 9.62 5.76
CA LYS A 22 -12.09 8.36 6.50
C LYS A 22 -11.17 7.25 5.97
N ALA A 23 -10.25 7.62 5.09
CA ALA A 23 -9.31 6.72 4.42
C ALA A 23 -10.04 5.58 3.70
N ALA A 24 -11.10 5.90 2.95
CA ALA A 24 -11.94 4.93 2.26
C ALA A 24 -12.02 5.27 0.77
N ILE A 25 -11.61 4.33 -0.09
CA ILE A 25 -11.56 4.50 -1.55
C ILE A 25 -11.97 3.20 -2.24
N GLY A 26 -12.45 3.26 -3.48
CA GLY A 26 -12.82 2.05 -4.23
C GLY A 26 -12.55 2.13 -5.72
N PHE A 27 -12.53 1.01 -6.42
CA PHE A 27 -12.38 0.95 -7.88
C PHE A 27 -12.98 -0.34 -8.42
N SER A 28 -13.65 -0.31 -9.58
CA SER A 28 -14.25 -1.50 -10.22
C SER A 28 -15.03 -2.40 -9.26
N ASN A 29 -15.90 -1.80 -8.44
CA ASN A 29 -16.70 -2.47 -7.42
C ASN A 29 -15.93 -3.10 -6.24
N TYR A 30 -14.63 -2.85 -6.12
CA TYR A 30 -13.89 -3.05 -4.89
C TYR A 30 -14.00 -1.83 -3.99
N GLY A 31 -14.13 -2.06 -2.68
CA GLY A 31 -14.06 -1.04 -1.64
C GLY A 31 -12.92 -1.34 -0.68
N PHE A 32 -12.18 -0.31 -0.29
CA PHE A 32 -11.02 -0.39 0.59
C PHE A 32 -11.15 0.65 1.69
N VAL A 33 -11.04 0.23 2.95
CA VAL A 33 -10.98 1.13 4.10
C VAL A 33 -9.68 0.91 4.85
N PHE A 34 -8.84 1.93 4.89
CA PHE A 34 -7.50 1.88 5.47
C PHE A 34 -7.51 2.34 6.94
N LYS A 35 -6.64 1.73 7.73
CA LYS A 35 -6.38 2.10 9.13
C LYS A 35 -4.89 2.01 9.45
N ASP A 36 -4.43 3.01 10.20
CA ASP A 36 -3.12 3.02 10.83
C ASP A 36 -3.20 2.28 12.17
N GLU A 37 -2.69 1.06 12.20
CA GLU A 37 -2.71 0.21 13.40
C GLU A 37 -2.06 0.88 14.61
N LYS A 38 -1.00 1.67 14.41
CA LYS A 38 -0.25 2.30 15.51
C LYS A 38 -1.05 3.41 16.21
N LYS A 39 -2.02 4.01 15.52
CA LYS A 39 -2.77 5.19 16.03
C LYS A 39 -4.23 4.87 16.36
N THR A 40 -4.78 3.82 15.76
CA THR A 40 -6.17 3.44 15.94
C THR A 40 -6.37 2.68 17.27
N LYS A 41 -7.55 2.76 17.88
CA LYS A 41 -7.89 2.06 19.14
C LYS A 41 -8.86 0.89 18.95
N GLU A 42 -9.21 0.62 17.71
CA GLU A 42 -10.14 -0.40 17.27
C GLU A 42 -9.52 -1.78 17.49
N SER A 43 -10.15 -2.59 18.35
CA SER A 43 -9.68 -3.94 18.69
C SER A 43 -9.70 -4.95 17.52
N TYR A 44 -10.16 -4.53 16.34
CA TYR A 44 -10.22 -5.34 15.12
C TYR A 44 -9.21 -4.88 14.07
N VAL A 45 -8.39 -3.88 14.37
CA VAL A 45 -7.26 -3.50 13.53
C VAL A 45 -6.03 -4.19 14.10
N ILE A 46 -5.65 -5.29 13.46
CA ILE A 46 -4.55 -6.15 13.86
C ILE A 46 -3.77 -6.47 12.59
N THR A 47 -2.48 -6.16 12.60
CA THR A 47 -1.57 -6.51 11.51
C THR A 47 -0.63 -7.64 11.87
N SER A 48 -0.32 -7.77 13.17
CA SER A 48 0.43 -8.91 13.69
C SER A 48 -0.20 -10.22 13.24
N TYR A 49 0.62 -11.24 12.96
CA TYR A 49 0.23 -12.56 12.46
C TYR A 49 -0.14 -12.62 10.98
N SER A 50 -0.26 -11.48 10.29
CA SER A 50 -0.48 -11.47 8.85
C SER A 50 0.68 -12.13 8.10
N SER A 51 0.35 -13.01 7.16
CA SER A 51 1.29 -13.65 6.26
C SER A 51 1.18 -13.05 4.86
N LYS A 52 2.31 -12.84 4.18
CA LYS A 52 2.36 -12.38 2.79
C LYS A 52 1.62 -13.36 1.88
N PHE A 53 0.74 -12.85 1.03
CA PHE A 53 0.08 -13.65 -0.01
C PHE A 53 0.30 -13.12 -1.42
N ALA A 54 0.68 -11.85 -1.60
CA ALA A 54 0.97 -11.29 -2.92
C ALA A 54 1.95 -10.10 -2.86
N ASP A 55 2.62 -9.85 -3.97
CA ASP A 55 3.40 -8.64 -4.25
C ASP A 55 2.54 -7.60 -4.98
N VAL A 56 2.72 -6.32 -4.65
CA VAL A 56 2.05 -5.17 -5.29
C VAL A 56 3.06 -4.40 -6.14
N GLY A 57 2.61 -3.66 -7.17
CA GLY A 57 3.48 -3.09 -8.20
C GLY A 57 3.92 -4.15 -9.21
N SER A 58 3.97 -5.41 -8.77
CA SER A 58 4.26 -6.55 -9.61
C SER A 58 3.27 -6.72 -10.75
N TYR A 59 2.00 -6.38 -10.68
CA TYR A 59 1.11 -6.63 -11.83
C TYR A 59 0.95 -5.39 -12.72
N HIS A 60 1.72 -4.32 -12.45
CA HIS A 60 1.50 -3.05 -13.11
C HIS A 60 1.70 -3.13 -14.62
N GLY A 61 0.63 -2.81 -15.35
CA GLY A 61 0.63 -2.81 -16.80
C GLY A 61 0.81 -4.19 -17.43
N ILE A 62 0.64 -5.31 -16.72
CA ILE A 62 0.79 -6.63 -17.37
C ILE A 62 -0.21 -6.79 -18.51
N THR A 63 -1.43 -6.26 -18.38
CA THR A 63 -2.42 -6.30 -19.45
C THR A 63 -1.98 -5.45 -20.65
N GLU A 64 -1.45 -4.25 -20.42
CA GLU A 64 -0.92 -3.38 -21.49
C GLU A 64 0.36 -3.96 -22.14
N LYS A 65 1.23 -4.59 -21.35
CA LYS A 65 2.44 -5.29 -21.79
C LYS A 65 2.10 -6.60 -22.51
N ALA A 66 1.06 -7.32 -22.06
CA ALA A 66 0.54 -8.52 -22.71
C ALA A 66 -0.02 -8.21 -24.10
N LEU A 67 -0.59 -7.01 -24.28
CA LEU A 67 -1.01 -6.50 -25.59
C LEU A 67 0.16 -6.08 -26.50
N LYS A 68 1.39 -6.01 -25.96
CA LYS A 68 2.64 -5.65 -26.66
C LYS A 68 3.71 -6.75 -26.57
N LEU A 69 3.30 -8.02 -26.41
CA LEU A 69 4.22 -9.15 -26.22
C LEU A 69 5.28 -9.26 -27.32
N ASP A 70 4.95 -8.85 -28.55
CA ASP A 70 5.85 -8.86 -29.70
C ASP A 70 7.01 -7.85 -29.58
N GLU A 71 6.93 -6.89 -28.65
CA GLU A 71 7.93 -5.83 -28.42
C GLU A 71 8.85 -6.11 -27.22
N ILE A 72 8.52 -7.11 -26.39
CA ILE A 72 9.25 -7.43 -25.16
C ILE A 72 10.41 -8.37 -25.48
N ASN A 73 11.64 -7.86 -25.38
CA ASN A 73 12.84 -8.60 -25.77
C ASN A 73 13.53 -9.33 -24.60
N ILE A 74 13.20 -8.99 -23.35
CA ILE A 74 13.81 -9.56 -22.14
C ILE A 74 12.71 -9.88 -21.13
N LEU A 75 12.71 -11.11 -20.59
CA LEU A 75 11.77 -11.55 -19.55
C LEU A 75 11.81 -10.67 -18.28
N ASP A 76 12.95 -10.04 -18.01
CA ASP A 76 13.12 -9.11 -16.89
C ASP A 76 12.29 -7.83 -17.06
N GLU A 77 11.87 -7.44 -18.27
CA GLU A 77 10.93 -6.32 -18.49
C GLU A 77 9.50 -6.63 -18.03
N LEU A 78 9.21 -7.92 -17.82
CA LEU A 78 7.97 -8.45 -17.25
C LEU A 78 8.02 -8.57 -15.73
N VAL A 79 9.15 -8.25 -15.09
CA VAL A 79 9.38 -8.23 -13.63
C VAL A 79 9.75 -6.79 -13.21
N ARG A 80 9.19 -6.06 -12.24
CA ARG A 80 7.84 -5.94 -11.63
C ARG A 80 7.88 -5.04 -10.39
N TYR A 81 9.06 -4.90 -9.81
CA TYR A 81 9.34 -3.97 -8.74
C TYR A 81 9.71 -2.61 -9.35
N ASP A 82 8.97 -1.57 -8.96
CA ASP A 82 9.27 -0.19 -9.34
C ASP A 82 9.16 0.67 -8.09
N GLU A 83 10.32 0.96 -7.52
CA GLU A 83 10.46 1.69 -6.26
C GLU A 83 9.80 3.08 -6.33
N LYS A 84 9.69 3.66 -7.52
CA LYS A 84 8.97 4.93 -7.71
C LYS A 84 7.48 4.77 -7.43
N TYR A 85 6.87 3.69 -7.90
CA TYR A 85 5.46 3.41 -7.59
C TYR A 85 5.26 3.11 -6.11
N ASP A 86 6.21 2.44 -5.46
CA ASP A 86 6.16 2.20 -4.03
C ASP A 86 6.17 3.51 -3.23
N CYS A 87 7.02 4.46 -3.62
CA CYS A 87 6.98 5.83 -3.09
C CYS A 87 5.62 6.50 -3.34
N LEU A 88 5.06 6.38 -4.54
CA LEU A 88 3.75 6.96 -4.85
C LEU A 88 2.62 6.33 -4.01
N PHE A 89 2.65 5.02 -3.77
CA PHE A 89 1.72 4.37 -2.85
C PHE A 89 1.86 4.88 -1.43
N ALA A 90 3.10 5.04 -0.94
CA ALA A 90 3.36 5.65 0.36
C ALA A 90 2.80 7.07 0.43
N GLY A 91 3.02 7.92 -0.59
CA GLY A 91 2.47 9.28 -0.63
C GLY A 91 0.94 9.33 -0.70
N SER A 92 0.29 8.42 -1.44
CA SER A 92 -1.18 8.27 -1.41
C SER A 92 -1.68 7.83 -0.04
N LEU A 93 -1.00 6.88 0.61
CA LEU A 93 -1.33 6.47 1.98
C LEU A 93 -1.13 7.60 2.98
N LYS A 94 -0.14 8.48 2.80
CA LYS A 94 0.06 9.67 3.63
C LYS A 94 -1.11 10.63 3.53
N THR A 95 -1.68 10.79 2.35
CA THR A 95 -2.91 11.58 2.16
C THR A 95 -4.10 10.95 2.88
N LEU A 96 -4.32 9.64 2.74
CA LEU A 96 -5.44 8.93 3.37
C LEU A 96 -5.29 8.85 4.89
N LEU A 97 -4.05 8.65 5.36
CA LEU A 97 -3.68 8.46 6.76
C LEU A 97 -2.57 9.46 7.12
N PRO A 98 -2.90 10.75 7.36
CA PRO A 98 -1.89 11.76 7.68
C PRO A 98 -1.04 11.45 8.91
N SER A 99 -1.55 10.61 9.81
CA SER A 99 -0.84 10.14 11.01
C SER A 99 0.22 9.08 10.75
N LEU A 100 0.26 8.51 9.54
CA LEU A 100 1.17 7.43 9.18
C LEU A 100 2.62 7.94 9.24
N GLU A 101 3.46 7.19 9.94
CA GLU A 101 4.90 7.41 10.06
C GLU A 101 5.61 6.46 9.11
N PHE A 102 6.56 7.00 8.32
CA PHE A 102 7.33 6.23 7.35
C PHE A 102 8.76 6.01 7.83
N GLY A 103 9.33 4.89 7.38
CA GLY A 103 10.70 4.49 7.68
C GLY A 103 10.79 3.45 8.78
N GLY A 104 11.99 2.90 8.95
CA GLY A 104 12.23 1.81 9.88
C GLY A 104 13.19 0.76 9.34
N ASP A 105 13.40 -0.28 10.14
CA ASP A 105 14.22 -1.45 9.79
C ASP A 105 13.38 -2.44 8.99
N GLU A 106 13.71 -2.60 7.72
CA GLU A 106 13.07 -3.50 6.76
C GLU A 106 11.55 -3.28 6.60
N ILE A 107 11.02 -2.15 7.07
CA ILE A 107 9.61 -1.77 6.94
C ILE A 107 9.54 -0.26 6.71
N LEU A 108 9.01 0.16 5.56
CA LEU A 108 8.76 1.59 5.27
C LEU A 108 7.39 2.02 5.78
N PHE A 109 6.35 1.24 5.52
CA PHE A 109 5.00 1.43 6.07
C PHE A 109 4.31 0.09 6.28
N TYR A 110 3.31 0.08 7.15
CA TYR A 110 2.47 -1.07 7.42
C TYR A 110 1.07 -0.58 7.79
N VAL A 111 0.08 -0.84 6.93
CA VAL A 111 -1.31 -0.43 7.15
C VAL A 111 -2.28 -1.61 7.10
N TRP A 112 -3.37 -1.49 7.84
CA TRP A 112 -4.47 -2.44 7.81
C TRP A 112 -5.54 -1.96 6.82
N VAL A 113 -6.16 -2.89 6.10
CA VAL A 113 -7.17 -2.59 5.08
C VAL A 113 -8.35 -3.53 5.23
N PHE A 114 -9.57 -3.00 5.29
CA PHE A 114 -10.78 -3.80 5.11
C PHE A 114 -11.22 -3.75 3.66
N VAL A 115 -11.47 -4.92 3.08
CA VAL A 115 -11.80 -5.07 1.66
C VAL A 115 -13.23 -5.54 1.50
N LYS A 116 -13.92 -5.01 0.49
CA LYS A 116 -15.11 -5.61 -0.10
C LYS A 116 -14.88 -5.83 -1.60
N THR A 117 -15.14 -7.03 -2.09
CA THR A 117 -15.01 -7.35 -3.52
C THR A 117 -16.33 -7.17 -4.27
N PRO A 118 -16.32 -7.19 -5.62
CA PRO A 118 -17.53 -7.16 -6.43
C PRO A 118 -18.50 -8.30 -6.13
N GLU A 119 -17.99 -9.50 -5.79
CA GLU A 119 -18.83 -10.65 -5.40
C GLU A 119 -19.31 -10.58 -3.94
N GLY A 120 -19.04 -9.48 -3.23
CA GLY A 120 -19.46 -9.28 -1.85
C GLY A 120 -18.60 -10.01 -0.81
N LYS A 121 -17.41 -10.49 -1.19
CA LYS A 121 -16.43 -11.02 -0.24
C LYS A 121 -15.90 -9.89 0.63
N GLN A 122 -15.72 -10.15 1.92
CA GLN A 122 -15.31 -9.19 2.93
C GLN A 122 -14.26 -9.80 3.83
N PHE A 123 -13.12 -9.12 3.94
CA PHE A 123 -11.99 -9.60 4.72
C PHE A 123 -11.02 -8.46 5.04
N PRO A 124 -10.31 -8.52 6.18
CA PRO A 124 -9.17 -7.66 6.41
C PRO A 124 -7.95 -8.19 5.65
N MET A 125 -7.10 -7.28 5.23
CA MET A 125 -5.76 -7.54 4.71
C MET A 125 -4.80 -6.49 5.26
N THR A 126 -3.52 -6.69 5.00
CA THR A 126 -2.49 -5.72 5.28
C THR A 126 -1.84 -5.27 3.99
N PHE A 127 -1.48 -4.00 3.92
CA PHE A 127 -0.73 -3.41 2.82
C PHE A 127 0.51 -2.77 3.41
N TYR A 128 1.68 -3.26 3.02
CA TYR A 128 2.94 -2.89 3.66
C TYR A 128 4.07 -2.88 2.65
N PHE A 129 5.13 -2.14 2.95
CA PHE A 129 6.39 -2.19 2.21
C PHE A 129 7.46 -2.76 3.13
N GLY A 130 8.16 -3.79 2.66
CA GLY A 130 9.26 -4.44 3.39
C GLY A 130 10.36 -4.99 2.48
N PRO A 131 11.08 -6.06 2.86
CA PRO A 131 12.31 -6.50 2.16
C PRO A 131 12.12 -6.87 0.69
N SER A 132 10.90 -7.22 0.29
CA SER A 132 10.54 -7.59 -1.07
C SER A 132 9.72 -6.51 -1.79
N GLY A 133 9.71 -5.28 -1.29
CA GLY A 133 8.89 -4.19 -1.80
C GLY A 133 7.49 -4.13 -1.21
N THR A 134 6.59 -3.44 -1.92
CA THR A 134 5.18 -3.36 -1.51
C THR A 134 4.48 -4.70 -1.67
N SER A 135 3.73 -5.11 -0.66
CA SER A 135 3.12 -6.43 -0.56
C SER A 135 1.75 -6.38 0.11
N LEU A 136 0.95 -7.42 -0.16
CA LEU A 136 -0.28 -7.72 0.56
C LEU A 136 -0.06 -8.90 1.51
N GLY A 137 -0.54 -8.73 2.73
CA GLY A 137 -0.64 -9.79 3.72
C GLY A 137 -2.08 -10.03 4.15
N GLY A 138 -2.33 -11.19 4.75
CA GLY A 138 -3.64 -11.53 5.28
C GLY A 138 -3.58 -12.67 6.28
N LEU A 139 -4.75 -13.21 6.60
CA LEU A 139 -4.89 -14.39 7.45
C LEU A 139 -5.83 -15.39 6.78
N GLY A 140 -5.60 -16.67 7.04
CA GLY A 140 -6.51 -17.74 6.65
C GLY A 140 -7.81 -17.72 7.46
N MET A 141 -8.87 -18.32 6.92
CA MET A 141 -10.20 -18.30 7.55
C MET A 141 -10.24 -18.83 8.99
N LYS A 142 -9.37 -19.81 9.32
CA LYS A 142 -9.32 -20.40 10.66
C LYS A 142 -8.75 -19.41 11.68
N GLU A 143 -7.72 -18.67 11.29
CA GLU A 143 -6.97 -17.75 12.14
C GLU A 143 -7.80 -16.53 12.55
N TYR A 144 -8.75 -16.10 11.72
CA TYR A 144 -9.61 -14.97 12.06
C TYR A 144 -10.34 -15.14 13.41
N LYS A 145 -10.75 -16.36 13.73
CA LYS A 145 -11.47 -16.65 14.99
C LYS A 145 -10.57 -16.55 16.21
N ASP A 146 -9.27 -16.71 16.04
CA ASP A 146 -8.30 -16.71 17.12
C ASP A 146 -7.81 -15.28 17.42
N TYR A 147 -7.78 -14.41 16.41
CA TYR A 147 -7.20 -13.07 16.54
C TYR A 147 -8.23 -11.94 16.64
N PHE A 148 -9.42 -12.07 16.03
CA PHE A 148 -10.39 -10.97 16.01
C PHE A 148 -11.57 -11.16 16.97
N PRO A 149 -12.15 -10.07 17.49
CA PRO A 149 -13.37 -10.14 18.28
C PRO A 149 -14.49 -10.88 17.53
N LYS A 150 -15.28 -11.69 18.25
CA LYS A 150 -16.38 -12.48 17.67
C LYS A 150 -17.37 -11.67 16.83
N VAL A 151 -17.61 -10.42 17.20
CA VAL A 151 -18.51 -9.53 16.46
C VAL A 151 -17.91 -9.13 15.10
N PHE A 152 -16.59 -8.95 15.02
CA PHE A 152 -15.91 -8.65 13.77
C PHE A 152 -15.79 -9.89 12.87
N THR A 153 -15.53 -11.06 13.44
CA THR A 153 -15.44 -12.30 12.63
C THR A 153 -16.75 -12.69 11.97
N GLN A 154 -17.89 -12.18 12.43
CA GLN A 154 -19.20 -12.39 11.79
C GLN A 154 -19.35 -11.69 10.44
N ILE A 155 -18.58 -10.63 10.18
CA ILE A 155 -18.64 -9.88 8.91
C ILE A 155 -17.59 -10.37 7.91
N ILE A 156 -16.58 -11.11 8.37
CA ILE A 156 -15.58 -11.73 7.51
C ILE A 156 -16.18 -12.99 6.91
N ASN A 157 -16.22 -13.07 5.58
CA ASN A 157 -16.78 -14.21 4.85
C ASN A 157 -15.81 -14.81 3.84
N TRP A 158 -14.56 -14.34 3.81
CA TRP A 158 -13.55 -14.79 2.86
C TRP A 158 -12.13 -14.67 3.43
N SER A 159 -11.20 -15.42 2.88
CA SER A 159 -9.77 -15.28 3.16
C SER A 159 -9.03 -14.90 1.87
N PRO A 160 -8.08 -13.95 1.92
CA PRO A 160 -7.30 -13.59 0.75
C PRO A 160 -6.48 -14.77 0.18
N PHE A 161 -6.17 -15.79 1.00
CA PHE A 161 -5.50 -17.00 0.53
C PHE A 161 -6.38 -17.94 -0.31
N ASP A 162 -7.69 -17.71 -0.31
CA ASP A 162 -8.64 -18.55 -1.05
C ASP A 162 -8.95 -18.00 -2.46
N PHE A 163 -8.28 -16.91 -2.88
CA PHE A 163 -8.41 -16.41 -4.24
C PHE A 163 -7.72 -17.32 -5.27
N SER A 164 -8.28 -17.36 -6.48
CA SER A 164 -7.52 -17.78 -7.65
C SER A 164 -6.45 -16.75 -7.99
N LYS A 165 -5.48 -17.12 -8.82
CA LYS A 165 -4.45 -16.20 -9.32
C LYS A 165 -5.08 -14.94 -9.96
N ASP A 166 -6.01 -15.12 -10.89
CA ASP A 166 -6.71 -14.01 -11.56
C ASP A 166 -7.47 -13.11 -10.57
N GLY A 167 -8.02 -13.69 -9.50
CA GLY A 167 -8.69 -12.93 -8.46
C GLY A 167 -7.74 -12.09 -7.62
N ILE A 168 -6.52 -12.59 -7.35
CA ILE A 168 -5.45 -11.81 -6.71
C ILE A 168 -5.01 -10.67 -7.63
N GLU A 169 -4.83 -10.94 -8.93
CA GLU A 169 -4.45 -9.93 -9.91
C GLU A 169 -5.50 -8.80 -9.99
N GLY A 170 -6.79 -9.15 -10.06
CA GLY A 170 -7.87 -8.16 -10.06
C GLY A 170 -7.97 -7.35 -8.76
N LEU A 171 -7.69 -7.96 -7.61
CA LEU A 171 -7.62 -7.26 -6.32
C LEU A 171 -6.47 -6.24 -6.30
N ILE A 172 -5.28 -6.65 -6.75
CA ILE A 172 -4.09 -5.78 -6.82
C ILE A 172 -4.35 -4.61 -7.76
N GLU A 173 -4.81 -4.88 -8.98
CA GLU A 173 -5.11 -3.85 -9.97
C GLU A 173 -6.13 -2.85 -9.41
N ALA A 174 -7.22 -3.33 -8.80
CA ALA A 174 -8.22 -2.44 -8.20
C ALA A 174 -7.65 -1.59 -7.06
N LEU A 175 -6.79 -2.15 -6.21
CA LEU A 175 -6.13 -1.41 -5.14
C LEU A 175 -5.19 -0.32 -5.71
N GLU A 176 -4.35 -0.68 -6.68
CA GLU A 176 -3.42 0.25 -7.33
C GLU A 176 -4.17 1.42 -7.97
N TYR A 177 -5.21 1.15 -8.75
CA TYR A 177 -6.02 2.20 -9.37
C TYR A 177 -6.79 3.02 -8.34
N ALA A 178 -7.30 2.42 -7.27
CA ALA A 178 -7.95 3.16 -6.21
C ALA A 178 -6.98 4.17 -5.56
N LEU A 179 -5.76 3.73 -5.24
CA LEU A 179 -4.73 4.59 -4.65
C LEU A 179 -4.28 5.71 -5.61
N LYS A 180 -4.21 5.44 -6.92
CA LYS A 180 -3.90 6.45 -7.96
C LYS A 180 -4.92 7.59 -8.05
N LYS A 181 -6.15 7.39 -7.60
CA LYS A 181 -7.16 8.47 -7.53
C LYS A 181 -6.93 9.42 -6.35
N THR A 182 -6.12 9.02 -5.39
CA THR A 182 -5.81 9.83 -4.22
C THR A 182 -4.67 10.79 -4.58
N PRO A 183 -4.76 12.08 -4.20
CA PRO A 183 -3.60 12.97 -4.27
C PRO A 183 -2.41 12.37 -3.52
N VAL A 184 -1.20 12.60 -4.03
CA VAL A 184 0.02 12.11 -3.40
C VAL A 184 0.57 13.21 -2.50
N SER A 185 0.63 12.95 -1.19
CA SER A 185 1.25 13.88 -0.25
C SER A 185 2.75 13.67 -0.20
N ASP A 186 3.47 14.76 -0.05
CA ASP A 186 4.91 14.72 0.14
C ASP A 186 5.29 14.07 1.47
N PHE A 187 6.39 13.32 1.46
CA PHE A 187 6.98 12.72 2.64
C PHE A 187 8.45 12.42 2.36
N TYR A 188 9.25 12.29 3.42
CA TYR A 188 10.56 11.66 3.34
C TYR A 188 10.69 10.64 4.46
N ALA A 189 11.51 9.61 4.24
CA ALA A 189 11.77 8.56 5.19
C ALA A 189 13.11 7.90 4.93
N VAL A 190 13.70 7.33 5.97
CA VAL A 190 14.85 6.43 5.81
C VAL A 190 14.37 4.99 5.99
N TYR A 191 14.54 4.21 4.93
CA TYR A 191 14.34 2.78 4.92
C TYR A 191 15.68 2.08 5.14
N LYS A 192 15.79 1.26 6.18
CA LYS A 192 17.00 0.48 6.47
C LYS A 192 16.82 -0.95 5.99
N HIS A 193 17.83 -1.49 5.32
CA HIS A 193 17.82 -2.84 4.79
C HIS A 193 19.21 -3.50 4.83
N ASP A 194 19.28 -4.78 4.44
CA ASP A 194 20.50 -5.58 4.42
C ASP A 194 21.69 -4.92 3.68
N PHE A 195 21.44 -4.08 2.68
CA PHE A 195 22.49 -3.41 1.90
C PHE A 195 22.90 -2.04 2.45
N GLY A 196 22.11 -1.45 3.35
CA GLY A 196 22.38 -0.12 3.91
C GLY A 196 21.09 0.62 4.24
N ASN A 197 21.09 1.93 3.98
CA ASN A 197 19.94 2.78 4.16
C ASN A 197 19.64 3.49 2.85
N ALA A 198 18.36 3.63 2.55
CA ALA A 198 17.83 4.39 1.44
C ALA A 198 16.96 5.54 1.96
N LEU A 199 17.23 6.75 1.49
CA LEU A 199 16.30 7.88 1.59
C LEU A 199 15.22 7.68 0.52
N MET A 200 13.99 7.48 0.96
CA MET A 200 12.81 7.38 0.10
C MET A 200 11.92 8.60 0.35
N ASP A 201 11.48 9.22 -0.74
CA ASP A 201 10.87 10.54 -0.68
C ASP A 201 9.87 10.74 -1.82
N VAL A 202 8.87 11.58 -1.57
CA VAL A 202 8.01 12.19 -2.58
C VAL A 202 7.99 13.70 -2.35
N ARG A 203 8.32 14.46 -3.41
CA ARG A 203 8.29 15.94 -3.40
C ARG A 203 7.51 16.46 -4.59
N GLU A 204 6.52 17.30 -4.33
CA GLU A 204 5.56 17.78 -5.34
C GLU A 204 4.99 16.62 -6.17
N GLY A 205 4.71 15.49 -5.51
CA GLY A 205 4.19 14.27 -6.15
C GLY A 205 5.22 13.47 -6.98
N ASN A 206 6.50 13.84 -6.97
CA ASN A 206 7.56 13.12 -7.69
C ASN A 206 8.38 12.24 -6.73
N PRO A 207 8.54 10.93 -7.02
CA PRO A 207 9.31 10.04 -6.17
C PRO A 207 10.81 10.25 -6.37
N PHE A 208 11.55 10.29 -5.25
CA PHE A 208 13.00 10.38 -5.20
C PHE A 208 13.55 9.30 -4.26
N ILE A 209 14.55 8.56 -4.72
CA ILE A 209 15.15 7.45 -3.98
C ILE A 209 16.66 7.57 -4.09
N LYS A 210 17.33 7.49 -2.94
CA LYS A 210 18.78 7.63 -2.85
C LYS A 210 19.35 6.69 -1.80
N GLU A 211 20.23 5.79 -2.24
CA GLU A 211 21.11 5.05 -1.34
C GLU A 211 22.03 6.02 -0.59
N ILE A 212 21.97 6.00 0.74
CA ILE A 212 22.78 6.84 1.64
C ILE A 212 23.83 6.03 2.41
N GLY A 213 23.98 4.73 2.11
CA GLY A 213 25.02 3.87 2.67
C GLY A 213 24.65 3.25 4.02
N ARG A 214 25.60 2.53 4.64
CA ARG A 214 25.37 1.81 5.91
C ARG A 214 25.34 2.71 7.14
N GLU A 215 26.08 3.81 7.07
CA GLU A 215 26.15 4.85 8.08
C GLU A 215 25.78 6.16 7.39
N TYR A 216 24.95 6.96 8.03
CA TYR A 216 24.55 8.29 7.58
C TYR A 216 24.34 9.16 8.82
N ASP A 217 24.42 10.47 8.66
CA ASP A 217 23.96 11.43 9.66
C ASP A 217 22.81 12.31 9.14
N GLU A 218 22.16 13.05 10.04
CA GLU A 218 21.04 13.93 9.65
C GLU A 218 21.46 15.06 8.68
N THR A 219 22.74 15.41 8.65
CA THR A 219 23.30 16.41 7.72
C THR A 219 23.31 15.85 6.30
N ASP A 220 23.64 14.57 6.13
CA ASP A 220 23.55 13.89 4.82
C ASP A 220 22.13 13.93 4.27
N ILE A 221 21.14 13.65 5.13
CA ILE A 221 19.72 13.72 4.74
C ILE A 221 19.36 15.15 4.32
N LYS A 222 19.66 16.15 5.16
CA LYS A 222 19.36 17.56 4.86
C LYS A 222 20.02 18.01 3.56
N PHE A 223 21.27 17.63 3.33
CA PHE A 223 21.96 17.91 2.07
C PHE A 223 21.20 17.35 0.87
N TYR A 224 20.73 16.11 0.90
CA TYR A 224 19.93 15.54 -0.21
C TYR A 224 18.52 16.12 -0.32
N LEU A 225 17.95 16.62 0.79
CA LEU A 225 16.70 17.36 0.75
C LEU A 225 16.90 18.73 0.05
N GLU A 226 17.97 19.44 0.38
CA GLU A 226 18.32 20.78 -0.13
C GLU A 226 18.94 20.78 -1.54
N GLU A 227 19.79 19.80 -1.90
CA GLU A 227 20.47 19.72 -3.21
C GLU A 227 19.46 19.58 -4.37
N VAL A 228 18.36 18.88 -4.10
CA VAL A 228 17.25 18.75 -5.05
C VAL A 228 16.49 20.07 -5.18
N GLU A 229 16.29 20.85 -4.10
CA GLU A 229 15.71 22.20 -4.18
C GLU A 229 16.60 23.14 -5.00
N TYR A 230 17.92 23.13 -4.75
CA TYR A 230 18.89 23.96 -5.48
C TYR A 230 18.98 23.61 -6.98
N SER A 231 18.79 22.34 -7.33
CA SER A 231 18.74 21.93 -8.74
C SER A 231 17.54 22.47 -9.49
N LYS A 232 16.42 22.79 -8.81
CA LYS A 232 15.22 23.39 -9.43
C LYS A 232 15.42 24.87 -9.79
N GLU A 233 16.06 25.65 -8.92
CA GLU A 233 16.30 27.09 -9.16
C GLU A 233 17.20 27.39 -10.36
N ARG A 234 17.91 26.39 -10.90
CA ARG A 234 18.77 26.53 -12.08
C ARG A 234 18.07 26.27 -13.42
N PHE A 235 16.85 25.73 -13.42
CA PHE A 235 16.13 25.37 -14.64
C PHE A 235 14.79 26.10 -14.82
N ASP A 236 14.43 27.01 -13.91
CA ASP A 236 13.38 28.03 -14.07
C ASP A 236 13.96 29.38 -14.50
#